data_AF-A0AAV1UB96-F1
#
_entry.id   AF-A0AAV1UB96-F1
#
_cell.length_a   1.000
_cell.length_b   1.000
_cell.length_c   1.000
_cell.angle_alpha   90.00
_cell.angle_beta   90.00
_cell.angle_gamma   90.00
#
_symmetry.space_group_name_H-M   'P 1'
#
loop_
_entity.id
_entity.type
_entity.pdbx_description
1 polymer ?
#
loop_
_entity_poly.entity_id
_entity_poly.type
_entity_poly.pdbx_seq_one_letter_code
_entity_poly.pdbx_strand_id
1 'polypeptide(L)' 'MFPPPPHPLVDSGGGQRLQVECILNHRDVNGVRTNYLVRSRDYPLV' A
#
# COMPACT_ATOMS: atom_id res chain seq x y z
N MET A 1 5.20 20.93 14.69
CA MET A 1 4.72 20.27 13.46
C MET A 1 5.13 18.81 13.55
N PHE A 2 4.19 17.88 13.71
CA PHE A 2 4.52 16.45 13.73
C PHE A 2 4.88 16.01 12.31
N PRO A 3 5.87 15.12 12.12
CA PRO A 3 6.11 14.56 10.79
C PRO A 3 4.83 13.84 10.33
N PRO A 4 4.52 13.87 9.02
CA PRO A 4 3.43 13.06 8.50
C PRO A 4 3.67 11.60 8.92
N PRO A 5 2.61 10.85 9.27
CA PRO A 5 2.75 9.45 9.65
C PRO A 5 3.52 8.71 8.54
N PRO A 6 4.44 7.79 8.89
CA PRO A 6 5.23 7.09 7.91
C PRO A 6 4.31 6.39 6.92
N HIS A 7 4.60 6.57 5.63
CA HIS A 7 3.93 5.85 4.56
C HIS A 7 3.98 4.34 4.85
N PRO A 8 2.85 3.61 4.74
CA PRO A 8 2.86 2.19 5.02
C PRO A 8 3.82 1.47 4.08
N LEU A 9 4.81 0.77 4.65
CA LEU A 9 5.66 -0.15 3.90
C LEU A 9 4.92 -1.48 3.75
N VAL A 10 4.74 -1.92 2.51
CA VAL A 10 4.10 -3.19 2.21
C VAL A 10 5.16 -4.16 1.70
N ASP A 11 5.22 -5.35 2.29
CA ASP A 11 6.07 -6.44 1.79
C ASP A 11 5.47 -6.97 0.48
N SER A 12 6.15 -6.74 -0.63
CA SER A 12 5.93 -7.51 -1.85
C SER A 12 6.66 -8.83 -1.66
N GLY A 13 5.90 -9.93 -1.62
CA GLY A 13 6.44 -11.27 -1.38
C GLY A 13 7.73 -11.50 -2.19
N GLY A 14 8.77 -11.99 -1.50
CA GLY A 14 10.14 -12.00 -2.01
C GLY A 14 11.10 -11.08 -1.25
N GLY A 15 10.67 -10.46 -0.15
CA GLY A 15 11.51 -9.64 0.72
C GLY A 15 11.75 -8.22 0.19
N GLN A 16 11.03 -7.83 -0.86
CA GLN A 16 11.02 -6.46 -1.35
C GLN A 16 9.95 -5.68 -0.58
N ARG A 17 10.26 -4.44 -0.20
CA ARG A 17 9.33 -3.55 0.49
C ARG A 17 9.01 -2.37 -0.42
N LEU A 18 7.73 -2.14 -0.67
CA LEU A 18 7.25 -1.04 -1.50
C LEU A 18 6.75 0.10 -0.62
N GLN A 19 7.06 1.34 -1.03
CA GLN A 19 6.53 2.54 -0.37
C GLN A 19 5.15 2.86 -0.93
N VAL A 20 4.12 2.73 -0.09
CA VAL A 20 2.75 3.09 -0.46
C VAL A 20 2.47 4.54 -0.10
N GLU A 21 2.15 5.36 -1.09
CA GLU A 21 1.76 6.76 -0.87
C GLU A 21 0.39 6.83 -0.19
N CYS A 22 -0.59 6.09 -0.74
CA CYS A 22 -1.95 6.01 -0.19
C CYS A 22 -2.70 4.75 -0.66
N ILE A 23 -3.74 4.39 0.07
CA ILE A 23 -4.72 3.36 -0.32
C ILE A 23 -5.77 4.06 -1.19
N LEU A 24 -5.99 3.52 -2.39
CA LEU A 24 -6.99 4.02 -3.33
C LEU A 24 -8.34 3.31 -3.17
N ASN A 25 -8.30 2.03 -2.84
CA ASN A 25 -9.50 1.23 -2.67
C ASN A 25 -9.22 -0.01 -1.79
N HIS A 26 -10.26 -0.60 -1.24
CA HIS A 26 -10.20 -1.91 -0.59
C HIS A 26 -11.35 -2.80 -1.08
N ARG A 27 -11.11 -4.11 -1.09
CA ARG A 27 -12.12 -5.11 -1.42
C ARG A 27 -11.97 -6.29 -0.49
N ASP A 28 -13.04 -6.58 0.24
CA ASP A 28 -13.15 -7.80 1.02
C ASP A 28 -13.49 -9.00 0.12
N VAL A 29 -12.74 -10.08 0.31
CA VAL A 29 -12.92 -11.35 -0.36
C VAL A 29 -13.49 -12.33 0.64
N ASN A 30 -14.81 -12.50 0.58
CA ASN A 30 -15.60 -13.45 1.38
C ASN A 30 -15.33 -13.41 2.89
N GLY A 31 -14.95 -12.24 3.44
CA GLY A 31 -14.65 -12.07 4.87
C GLY A 31 -13.36 -12.75 5.35
N VAL A 32 -12.58 -13.37 4.46
CA VAL A 32 -11.34 -14.09 4.80
C VAL A 32 -10.11 -13.22 4.55
N ARG A 33 -10.17 -12.35 3.54
CA ARG A 33 -9.04 -11.52 3.13
C ARG A 33 -9.52 -10.16 2.63
N THR A 34 -8.85 -9.11 3.04
CA THR A 34 -9.02 -7.77 2.46
C THR A 34 -7.87 -7.49 1.49
N ASN A 35 -8.21 -7.16 0.25
CA ASN A 35 -7.25 -6.71 -0.75
C ASN A 35 -7.28 -5.19 -0.83
N TYR A 36 -6.10 -4.56 -0.88
CA TYR A 36 -5.97 -3.12 -1.01
C TYR A 36 -5.40 -2.77 -2.38
N LEU A 37 -6.04 -1.83 -3.06
CA LEU A 37 -5.46 -1.13 -4.19
C LEU A 37 -4.68 0.06 -3.63
N VAL A 38 -3.39 0.13 -3.95
CA VAL A 38 -2.48 1.14 -3.41
C VAL A 38 -1.83 1.93 -4.53
N ARG A 39 -1.53 3.20 -4.27
CA ARG A 39 -0.63 4.00 -5.09
C ARG A 39 0.79 3.81 -4.55
N SER A 40 1.65 3.18 -5.33
CA SER A 40 3.06 3.03 -4.98
C SER A 40 3.87 4.24 -5.42
N ARG A 41 4.77 4.71 -4.56
CA ARG A 41 5.73 5.77 -4.90
C ARG A 41 6.77 5.29 -5.92
N ASP A 42 7.06 3.99 -5.87
CA ASP A 42 8.07 3.36 -6.72
C ASP A 42 7.57 3.12 -8.16
N TYR A 43 6.26 3.26 -8.40
CA TYR A 43 5.61 3.03 -9.70
C TYR A 43 4.60 4.16 -10.05
N PRO A 44 5.07 5.33 -10.48
CA PRO A 44 4.20 6.41 -10.92
C PRO A 44 3.49 6.05 -12.23
N LEU A 45 2.18 6.28 -12.31
CA LEU A 45 1.42 6.27 -13.56
C LEU A 45 1.81 7.53 -14.35
N VAL A 46 2.52 7.34 -15.46
CA VAL A 46 2.87 8.37 -16.45
C VAL A 46 1.69 8.67 -17.38
#